data_AF-A0A971X6R4-F1
#
_entry.id   AF-A0A971X6R4-F1
#
_cell.length_a   1.000
_cell.length_b   1.000
_cell.length_c   1.000
_cell.angle_alpha   90.00
_cell.angle_beta   90.00
_cell.angle_gamma   90.00
#
_symmetry.space_group_name_H-M   'P 1'
#
loop_
_entity.id
_entity.type
_entity.pdbx_description
1 polymer ?
#
loop_
_entity_poly.entity_id
_entity_poly.type
_entity_poly.pdbx_seq_one_letter_code
_entity_poly.pdbx_strand_id
1 'polypeptide(L)'
;MKDKINRIRIKQILLTSFLVAVLLITAGCSDRKTQAGINDKPVFSSDAMENDKPATEQTNPGSETKENFSEPALTSDETTGTTSENLQNRNADSDKEQAVSVKEEEKEPLEIQGLVLVKDIIPDIEIELKYATEDNFTKTKVYPHDICVLQKSTAMKLKKANEELMEMGYKLKIWDAYRPLSVQKIFWDLVPDSRYVANPYAGGSKHNKGTAVDVTLADMDGNELEMPAEFDDFTGKAARNNKNISETARRNVELLTNVMVKNGFTTITTEWWHYNDSDSDKYSVLDVDLEEFMQGDAPVDDQSIKIDPIIDKLNNLDGINDTRQILLVLADNPETSKAAAYTYEKVNSQWQTVFEPFDCVTGRNGMTYDKREGDKKSPIGIFPLYRCFGRDENPGTRLLYTRFEENDFWVDDPDSSLYNTYQKGLPERRWASAEDLYGIGDIYRYFIVIEYNTHNPVPGKGSAIFMHIWRGKESYTSGCTAMAEENLLKIINWLEPLKNPLLIQYPIKDFLKINNL
;
A
#
# COMPACT_ATOMS: atom_id res chain seq x y z
N MET A 1 -18.48 -47.43 -16.90
CA MET A 1 -18.71 -47.89 -15.50
C MET A 1 -17.55 -47.58 -14.54
N LYS A 2 -16.59 -46.70 -14.93
CA LYS A 2 -15.51 -46.21 -14.05
C LYS A 2 -15.75 -44.79 -13.49
N ASP A 3 -16.68 -44.03 -14.06
CA ASP A 3 -16.96 -42.64 -13.59
C ASP A 3 -18.01 -42.52 -12.48
N LYS A 4 -18.69 -43.61 -12.11
CA LYS A 4 -19.62 -43.63 -10.97
C LYS A 4 -18.96 -44.00 -9.63
N ILE A 5 -17.71 -44.48 -9.65
CA ILE A 5 -17.00 -44.93 -8.44
C ILE A 5 -16.20 -43.79 -7.78
N ASN A 6 -15.77 -42.77 -8.54
CA ASN A 6 -15.06 -41.60 -7.98
C ASN A 6 -15.97 -40.54 -7.33
N ARG A 7 -17.26 -40.50 -7.66
CA ARG A 7 -18.21 -39.56 -7.01
C ARG A 7 -18.71 -40.02 -5.64
N ILE A 8 -18.41 -41.26 -5.21
CA ILE A 8 -18.82 -41.81 -3.91
C ILE A 8 -17.70 -41.68 -2.86
N ARG A 9 -16.43 -41.57 -3.25
CA ARG A 9 -15.30 -41.38 -2.30
C ARG A 9 -15.11 -39.94 -1.80
N ILE A 10 -15.60 -38.93 -2.52
CA ILE A 10 -15.45 -37.52 -2.12
C ILE A 10 -16.57 -37.05 -1.16
N LYS A 11 -17.71 -37.76 -1.10
CA LYS A 11 -18.78 -37.49 -0.12
C LYS A 11 -18.53 -38.10 1.28
N GLN A 12 -17.49 -38.92 1.46
CA GLN A 12 -17.18 -39.55 2.75
C GLN A 12 -16.09 -38.84 3.57
N ILE A 13 -15.41 -37.82 3.04
CA ILE A 13 -14.38 -37.05 3.76
C ILE A 13 -14.91 -35.71 4.29
N LEU A 14 -16.05 -35.23 3.80
CA LEU A 14 -16.69 -33.98 4.25
C LEU A 14 -17.75 -34.18 5.35
N LEU A 15 -18.03 -35.42 5.78
CA LEU A 15 -19.05 -35.71 6.80
C LEU A 15 -18.48 -36.01 8.20
N THR A 16 -17.15 -35.97 8.39
CA THR A 16 -16.51 -36.25 9.69
C THR A 16 -16.01 -35.01 10.44
N SER A 17 -16.05 -33.82 9.82
CA SER A 17 -15.62 -32.57 10.49
C SER A 17 -16.77 -31.70 11.01
N PHE A 18 -18.02 -32.15 10.84
CA PHE A 18 -19.22 -31.41 11.27
C PHE A 18 -19.93 -31.99 12.51
N LEU A 19 -19.36 -33.02 13.15
CA LEU A 19 -19.96 -33.71 14.30
C LEU A 19 -19.21 -33.55 15.64
N VAL A 20 -18.32 -32.57 15.77
CA VAL A 20 -17.59 -32.28 17.04
C VAL A 20 -17.95 -30.91 17.64
N ALA A 21 -18.77 -30.09 16.97
CA ALA A 21 -19.14 -28.75 17.47
C ALA A 21 -20.58 -28.63 18.03
N VAL A 22 -21.33 -29.73 18.19
CA VAL A 22 -22.72 -29.71 18.72
C VAL A 22 -22.89 -30.67 19.91
N LEU A 23 -21.92 -30.68 20.81
CA LEU A 23 -22.05 -31.38 22.10
C LEU A 23 -21.15 -30.70 23.12
N LEU A 24 -21.55 -29.53 23.63
CA LEU A 24 -21.12 -29.00 24.93
C LEU A 24 -21.90 -27.72 25.34
N ILE A 25 -23.24 -27.71 25.21
CA ILE A 25 -24.09 -26.81 26.01
C ILE A 25 -25.38 -27.56 26.36
N THR A 26 -25.40 -28.27 27.50
CA THR A 26 -26.53 -28.32 28.45
C THR A 26 -26.14 -29.18 29.66
N ALA A 27 -25.94 -28.53 30.81
CA ALA A 27 -26.05 -29.00 32.21
C ALA A 27 -24.94 -28.29 33.03
N GLY A 28 -25.21 -27.47 34.04
CA GLY A 28 -26.46 -27.16 34.70
C GLY A 28 -26.33 -25.93 35.60
N CYS A 29 -27.49 -25.44 36.01
CA CYS A 29 -27.71 -24.41 37.03
C CYS A 29 -27.28 -24.87 38.44
N SER A 30 -27.43 -23.92 39.38
CA SER A 30 -27.19 -23.92 40.85
C SER A 30 -25.75 -23.52 41.23
N ASP A 31 -25.48 -22.54 42.11
CA ASP A 31 -26.29 -21.82 43.08
C ASP A 31 -25.65 -20.47 43.44
N ARG A 32 -26.47 -19.49 43.81
CA ARG A 32 -26.03 -18.29 44.55
C ARG A 32 -25.93 -18.64 46.05
N LYS A 33 -24.86 -18.23 46.73
CA LYS A 33 -24.90 -17.34 47.93
C LYS A 33 -23.53 -17.10 48.59
N THR A 34 -23.36 -15.83 48.98
CA THR A 34 -22.71 -15.26 50.20
C THR A 34 -21.18 -15.12 50.35
N GLN A 35 -20.80 -13.82 50.44
CA GLN A 35 -20.00 -13.12 51.49
C GLN A 35 -18.45 -13.08 51.49
N ALA A 36 -17.95 -11.86 51.26
CA ALA A 36 -17.11 -10.98 52.10
C ALA A 36 -15.67 -11.37 52.56
N GLY A 37 -14.75 -10.41 52.37
CA GLY A 37 -13.43 -10.24 53.02
C GLY A 37 -12.51 -9.41 52.09
N ILE A 38 -12.38 -8.07 52.21
CA ILE A 38 -11.60 -7.23 53.15
C ILE A 38 -10.07 -7.42 53.05
N ASN A 39 -9.39 -6.32 52.67
CA ASN A 39 -7.98 -5.91 52.89
C ASN A 39 -6.88 -6.73 52.17
N ASP A 40 -5.76 -6.17 51.66
CA ASP A 40 -4.95 -5.03 52.09
C ASP A 40 -4.18 -4.38 50.91
N LYS A 41 -3.76 -3.12 51.11
CA LYS A 41 -2.76 -2.41 50.31
C LYS A 41 -1.37 -3.05 50.47
N PRO A 42 -0.38 -2.64 49.64
CA PRO A 42 0.83 -2.13 50.28
C PRO A 42 1.34 -0.80 49.73
N VAL A 43 2.24 -0.24 50.54
CA VAL A 43 2.86 1.07 50.56
C VAL A 43 4.37 0.82 50.73
N PHE A 44 5.20 1.60 50.02
CA PHE A 44 6.63 1.96 50.21
C PHE A 44 7.68 0.87 50.58
N SER A 45 8.86 0.88 49.93
CA SER A 45 10.04 1.65 50.39
C SER A 45 11.27 1.49 49.46
N SER A 46 12.15 2.49 49.55
CA SER A 46 13.49 2.60 48.99
C SER A 46 14.58 2.10 49.97
N ASP A 47 15.85 2.17 49.50
CA ASP A 47 17.17 2.12 50.19
C ASP A 47 17.89 0.75 50.14
N ALA A 48 19.21 0.57 49.88
CA ALA A 48 20.37 1.43 49.57
C ALA A 48 21.65 0.59 49.22
N MET A 49 22.69 1.27 48.66
CA MET A 49 24.18 1.06 48.74
C MET A 49 24.84 -0.18 48.05
N GLU A 50 26.08 -0.19 47.48
CA GLU A 50 27.21 0.76 47.33
C GLU A 50 28.26 0.24 46.28
N ASN A 51 29.00 1.19 45.66
CA ASN A 51 30.40 1.24 45.14
C ASN A 51 31.14 0.03 44.49
N ASP A 52 31.75 0.23 43.31
CA ASP A 52 33.19 0.61 43.21
C ASP A 52 33.62 1.10 41.79
N LYS A 53 34.68 1.93 41.77
CA LYS A 53 35.30 2.67 40.64
C LYS A 53 36.55 1.89 40.11
N PRO A 54 37.28 2.26 39.02
CA PRO A 54 37.91 3.58 38.85
C PRO A 54 38.01 4.15 37.40
N ALA A 55 38.48 5.39 37.35
CA ALA A 55 38.76 6.23 36.19
C ALA A 55 40.28 6.41 35.99
N THR A 56 40.69 6.84 34.78
CA THR A 56 41.86 7.71 34.43
C THR A 56 41.95 7.73 32.89
N GLU A 57 42.48 8.73 32.17
CA GLU A 57 42.76 10.16 32.33
C GLU A 57 43.11 10.61 30.90
N GLN A 58 42.54 11.71 30.42
CA GLN A 58 42.97 12.39 29.20
C GLN A 58 44.09 13.37 29.55
N THR A 59 45.17 13.36 28.78
CA THR A 59 46.08 14.52 28.70
C THR A 59 46.46 14.77 27.23
N ASN A 60 46.18 15.99 26.77
CA ASN A 60 46.81 16.64 25.62
C ASN A 60 48.18 17.19 26.06
N PRO A 61 49.10 17.44 25.11
CA PRO A 61 49.51 18.84 24.95
C PRO A 61 49.88 19.28 23.51
N GLY A 62 49.72 20.58 23.25
CA GLY A 62 50.84 21.43 22.86
C GLY A 62 51.12 21.67 21.38
N SER A 63 50.77 22.88 20.92
CA SER A 63 51.28 23.56 19.73
C SER A 63 52.73 24.01 19.90
N GLU A 64 53.54 23.98 18.83
CA GLU A 64 54.59 24.98 18.56
C GLU A 64 55.06 24.93 17.10
N THR A 65 55.12 26.12 16.48
CA THR A 65 55.64 26.45 15.14
C THR A 65 57.15 26.70 15.16
N LYS A 66 57.87 26.43 14.07
CA LYS A 66 58.93 27.31 13.50
C LYS A 66 59.54 26.84 12.16
N GLU A 67 59.45 27.77 11.19
CA GLU A 67 60.51 28.29 10.27
C GLU A 67 61.34 27.40 9.31
N ASN A 68 61.02 27.54 8.00
CA ASN A 68 61.72 28.32 6.94
C ASN A 68 63.05 27.90 6.25
N PHE A 69 63.09 28.25 4.95
CA PHE A 69 64.18 28.34 3.93
C PHE A 69 64.68 27.05 3.25
N SER A 70 64.62 26.89 1.91
CA SER A 70 65.33 27.71 0.92
C SER A 70 65.04 27.23 -0.51
N GLU A 71 64.95 28.19 -1.43
CA GLU A 71 64.91 28.09 -2.89
C GLU A 71 66.37 28.04 -3.44
N PRO A 72 66.65 27.73 -4.74
CA PRO A 72 66.47 28.76 -5.77
C PRO A 72 66.10 28.28 -7.20
N ALA A 73 65.27 29.12 -7.83
CA ALA A 73 65.35 29.75 -9.16
C ALA A 73 66.08 29.10 -10.36
N LEU A 74 65.44 29.23 -11.54
CA LEU A 74 65.92 29.77 -12.84
C LEU A 74 64.72 29.67 -13.86
N THR A 75 63.97 30.75 -14.15
CA THR A 75 64.07 31.68 -15.32
C THR A 75 64.25 30.96 -16.68
N SER A 76 63.52 31.23 -17.77
CA SER A 76 63.18 32.54 -18.38
C SER A 76 62.20 32.39 -19.58
N ASP A 77 61.36 33.42 -19.77
CA ASP A 77 60.90 34.10 -21.00
C ASP A 77 60.25 33.33 -22.17
N GLU A 78 59.00 33.64 -22.57
CA GLU A 78 58.56 34.80 -23.40
C GLU A 78 59.16 34.74 -24.84
N THR A 79 58.48 34.93 -25.97
CA THR A 79 57.34 35.79 -26.33
C THR A 79 56.88 35.53 -27.80
N THR A 80 55.62 35.87 -28.08
CA THR A 80 55.05 36.59 -29.26
C THR A 80 55.02 36.04 -30.71
N GLY A 81 53.84 36.20 -31.34
CA GLY A 81 53.71 37.19 -32.44
C GLY A 81 53.35 36.74 -33.87
N THR A 82 52.05 36.53 -34.12
CA THR A 82 51.16 37.01 -35.22
C THR A 82 51.63 37.27 -36.68
N THR A 83 50.67 37.01 -37.62
CA THR A 83 50.44 37.52 -39.02
C THR A 83 51.14 36.76 -40.16
N SER A 84 50.60 36.50 -41.38
CA SER A 84 49.39 36.92 -42.10
C SER A 84 49.14 36.04 -43.37
N GLU A 85 47.88 35.96 -43.79
CA GLU A 85 47.33 35.99 -45.19
C GLU A 85 47.48 34.86 -46.27
N ASN A 86 46.30 34.31 -46.63
CA ASN A 86 45.67 34.20 -47.97
C ASN A 86 46.23 33.31 -49.12
N LEU A 87 45.46 32.30 -49.57
CA LEU A 87 44.68 32.27 -50.83
C LEU A 87 44.19 30.86 -51.24
N GLN A 88 42.91 30.80 -51.62
CA GLN A 88 42.28 29.99 -52.69
C GLN A 88 42.01 28.48 -52.54
N ASN A 89 40.75 28.20 -52.19
CA ASN A 89 39.72 27.60 -53.07
C ASN A 89 40.06 26.30 -53.84
N ARG A 90 39.42 25.19 -53.45
CA ARG A 90 38.83 24.19 -54.36
C ARG A 90 37.92 23.21 -53.58
N ASN A 91 36.63 23.23 -53.92
CA ASN A 91 35.66 22.18 -53.61
C ASN A 91 36.00 20.89 -54.39
N ALA A 92 35.89 19.73 -53.73
CA ALA A 92 35.19 18.53 -54.24
C ALA A 92 35.40 17.35 -53.27
N ASP A 93 34.27 16.81 -52.80
CA ASP A 93 33.99 15.44 -52.36
C ASP A 93 35.10 14.58 -51.71
N SER A 94 34.87 14.26 -50.44
CA SER A 94 34.76 12.85 -50.05
C SER A 94 34.03 12.76 -48.71
N ASP A 95 32.80 12.24 -48.73
CA ASP A 95 32.08 11.82 -47.54
C ASP A 95 32.93 10.82 -46.74
N LYS A 96 33.38 11.26 -45.57
CA LYS A 96 33.82 10.37 -44.50
C LYS A 96 32.72 10.38 -43.44
N GLU A 97 31.98 9.28 -43.36
CA GLU A 97 31.22 8.93 -42.18
C GLU A 97 32.17 8.94 -40.97
N GLN A 98 32.05 10.00 -40.19
CA GLN A 98 32.68 10.10 -38.90
C GLN A 98 31.67 9.52 -37.91
N ALA A 99 31.93 8.31 -37.43
CA ALA A 99 31.24 7.72 -36.30
C ALA A 99 31.36 8.67 -35.11
N VAL A 100 30.30 9.45 -34.87
CA VAL A 100 30.15 10.25 -33.66
C VAL A 100 29.71 9.28 -32.58
N SER A 101 30.64 8.92 -31.70
CA SER A 101 30.33 8.26 -30.43
C SER A 101 29.49 9.24 -29.60
N VAL A 102 28.17 9.06 -29.65
CA VAL A 102 27.26 9.67 -28.67
C VAL A 102 27.59 8.99 -27.35
N LYS A 103 28.22 9.72 -26.43
CA LYS A 103 28.23 9.32 -25.03
C LYS A 103 26.79 9.46 -24.56
N GLU A 104 26.10 8.33 -24.36
CA GLU A 104 24.85 8.32 -23.61
C GLU A 104 25.15 8.95 -22.25
N GLU A 105 24.50 10.07 -21.94
CA GLU A 105 24.48 10.58 -20.56
C GLU A 105 23.79 9.51 -19.72
N GLU A 106 24.54 8.80 -18.88
CA GLU A 106 24.00 7.88 -17.88
C GLU A 106 23.04 8.68 -16.99
N LYS A 107 21.73 8.54 -17.25
CA LYS A 107 20.69 9.15 -16.43
C LYS A 107 20.75 8.48 -15.06
N GLU A 108 20.95 9.27 -14.01
CA GLU A 108 20.89 8.75 -12.64
C GLU A 108 19.54 8.02 -12.42
N PRO A 109 19.55 6.83 -11.81
CA PRO A 109 18.34 6.05 -11.57
C PRO A 109 17.39 6.82 -10.64
N LEU A 110 16.09 6.65 -10.88
CA LEU A 110 15.07 7.17 -9.98
C LEU A 110 15.24 6.56 -8.59
N GLU A 111 15.41 7.41 -7.59
CA GLU A 111 15.56 7.00 -6.20
C GLU A 111 14.41 7.55 -5.35
N ILE A 112 13.62 6.65 -4.76
CA ILE A 112 12.48 7.00 -3.89
C ILE A 112 12.68 6.35 -2.54
N GLN A 113 12.87 7.15 -1.49
CA GLN A 113 13.16 6.67 -0.13
C GLN A 113 14.33 5.65 -0.08
N GLY A 114 15.33 5.86 -0.95
CA GLY A 114 16.51 5.00 -1.09
C GLY A 114 16.31 3.79 -2.02
N LEU A 115 15.07 3.48 -2.42
CA LEU A 115 14.76 2.41 -3.36
C LEU A 115 15.04 2.85 -4.80
N VAL A 116 15.56 1.94 -5.62
CA VAL A 116 15.84 2.11 -7.06
C VAL A 116 15.38 0.89 -7.84
N LEU A 117 15.07 1.06 -9.12
CA LEU A 117 14.85 -0.06 -10.05
C LEU A 117 16.11 -0.92 -10.13
N VAL A 118 15.96 -2.22 -9.94
CA VAL A 118 17.10 -3.13 -9.99
C VAL A 118 17.71 -3.14 -11.40
N LYS A 119 16.91 -3.06 -12.46
CA LYS A 119 17.41 -3.03 -13.84
C LYS A 119 18.18 -1.76 -14.22
N ASP A 120 17.97 -0.65 -13.52
CA ASP A 120 18.79 0.55 -13.75
C ASP A 120 20.21 0.38 -13.18
N ILE A 121 20.38 -0.49 -12.19
CA ILE A 121 21.68 -0.80 -11.56
C ILE A 121 22.33 -2.06 -12.16
N ILE A 122 21.51 -3.04 -12.53
CA ILE A 122 21.92 -4.37 -13.04
C ILE A 122 21.10 -4.71 -14.29
N PRO A 123 21.42 -4.13 -15.47
CA PRO A 123 20.63 -4.34 -16.69
C PRO A 123 20.51 -5.81 -17.12
N ASP A 124 21.56 -6.61 -16.86
CA ASP A 124 21.67 -8.02 -17.28
C ASP A 124 21.06 -9.03 -16.29
N ILE A 125 20.39 -8.58 -15.23
CA ILE A 125 19.76 -9.47 -14.25
C ILE A 125 18.42 -9.98 -14.74
N GLU A 126 18.15 -11.27 -14.49
CA GLU A 126 16.86 -11.88 -14.79
C GLU A 126 15.87 -11.61 -13.65
N ILE A 127 14.63 -11.28 -14.01
CA ILE A 127 13.58 -10.92 -13.06
C ILE A 127 12.30 -11.66 -13.47
N GLU A 128 11.72 -12.36 -12.51
CA GLU A 128 10.44 -13.06 -12.64
C GLU A 128 9.75 -12.98 -11.28
N LEU A 129 9.18 -11.81 -10.94
CA LEU A 129 8.58 -11.63 -9.63
C LEU A 129 7.36 -12.55 -9.47
N LYS A 130 7.49 -13.60 -8.65
CA LYS A 130 6.48 -14.65 -8.53
C LYS A 130 5.14 -14.09 -8.03
N TYR A 131 5.17 -13.09 -7.16
CA TYR A 131 3.97 -12.42 -6.63
C TYR A 131 3.30 -11.45 -7.62
N ALA A 132 3.93 -11.13 -8.75
CA ALA A 132 3.31 -10.42 -9.88
C ALA A 132 2.60 -11.38 -10.86
N THR A 133 2.63 -12.68 -10.60
CA THR A 133 1.97 -13.73 -11.40
C THR A 133 1.01 -14.55 -10.52
N GLU A 134 0.30 -15.52 -11.10
CA GLU A 134 -0.48 -16.52 -10.33
C GLU A 134 0.39 -17.69 -9.82
N ASP A 135 1.66 -17.76 -10.24
CA ASP A 135 2.62 -18.79 -9.85
C ASP A 135 3.27 -18.47 -8.50
N ASN A 136 2.44 -18.43 -7.47
CA ASN A 136 2.86 -18.27 -6.08
C ASN A 136 1.92 -19.03 -5.13
N PHE A 137 2.20 -19.03 -3.82
CA PHE A 137 1.40 -19.77 -2.84
C PHE A 137 -0.04 -19.25 -2.66
N THR A 138 -0.31 -17.97 -2.96
CA THR A 138 -1.65 -17.36 -2.86
C THR A 138 -2.55 -17.71 -4.05
N LYS A 139 -1.98 -18.15 -5.18
CA LYS A 139 -2.67 -18.38 -6.47
C LYS A 139 -3.41 -17.16 -7.02
N THR A 140 -3.04 -15.97 -6.55
CA THR A 140 -3.51 -14.69 -7.08
C THR A 140 -2.31 -13.78 -7.34
N LYS A 141 -2.50 -12.83 -8.26
CA LYS A 141 -1.53 -11.74 -8.48
C LYS A 141 -1.68 -10.73 -7.35
N VAL A 142 -0.65 -10.55 -6.54
CA VAL A 142 -0.67 -9.64 -5.39
C VAL A 142 0.15 -8.38 -5.66
N TYR A 143 1.20 -8.48 -6.46
CA TYR A 143 1.91 -7.29 -6.95
C TYR A 143 1.15 -6.76 -8.17
N PRO A 144 0.85 -5.45 -8.24
CA PRO A 144 0.11 -4.89 -9.38
C PRO A 144 0.93 -4.97 -10.67
N HIS A 145 2.25 -4.83 -10.59
CA HIS A 145 3.18 -4.83 -11.72
C HIS A 145 4.47 -5.59 -11.39
N ASP A 146 5.19 -6.03 -12.43
CA ASP A 146 6.50 -6.70 -12.33
C ASP A 146 7.63 -5.69 -12.14
N ILE A 147 7.55 -4.93 -11.04
CA ILE A 147 8.47 -3.85 -10.72
C ILE A 147 9.38 -4.30 -9.58
N CYS A 148 10.64 -4.54 -9.90
CA CYS A 148 11.63 -5.00 -8.95
C CYS A 148 12.50 -3.84 -8.49
N VAL A 149 12.36 -3.46 -7.23
CA VAL A 149 13.15 -2.39 -6.60
C VAL A 149 13.85 -2.88 -5.34
N LEU A 150 14.98 -2.26 -5.01
CA LEU A 150 15.76 -2.51 -3.81
C LEU A 150 16.37 -1.21 -3.30
N GLN A 151 16.80 -1.17 -2.05
CA GLN A 151 17.66 -0.10 -1.56
C GLN A 151 18.89 0.00 -2.49
N LYS A 152 19.29 1.21 -2.89
CA LYS A 152 20.40 1.43 -3.83
C LYS A 152 21.68 0.72 -3.40
N SER A 153 22.01 0.78 -2.10
CA SER A 153 23.16 0.06 -1.53
C SER A 153 23.03 -1.47 -1.65
N THR A 154 21.84 -2.03 -1.44
CA THR A 154 21.54 -3.46 -1.60
C THR A 154 21.61 -3.87 -3.07
N ALA A 155 21.06 -3.07 -3.99
CA ALA A 155 21.17 -3.31 -5.44
C ALA A 155 22.64 -3.32 -5.89
N MET A 156 23.48 -2.42 -5.37
CA MET A 156 24.92 -2.41 -5.66
C MET A 156 25.67 -3.63 -5.12
N LYS A 157 25.24 -4.21 -3.99
CA LYS A 157 25.78 -5.49 -3.49
C LYS A 157 25.35 -6.65 -4.39
N LEU A 158 24.07 -6.66 -4.80
CA LEU A 158 23.52 -7.66 -5.69
C LEU A 158 24.20 -7.63 -7.07
N LYS A 159 24.53 -6.44 -7.58
CA LYS A 159 25.30 -6.23 -8.81
C LYS A 159 26.61 -7.01 -8.79
N LYS A 160 27.39 -6.84 -7.71
CA LYS A 160 28.68 -7.52 -7.54
C LYS A 160 28.52 -9.04 -7.45
N ALA A 161 27.47 -9.52 -6.77
CA ALA A 161 27.16 -10.95 -6.72
C ALA A 161 26.80 -11.51 -8.10
N ASN A 162 26.00 -10.79 -8.88
CA ASN A 162 25.63 -11.18 -10.24
C ASN A 162 26.85 -11.18 -11.18
N GLU A 163 27.69 -10.15 -11.11
CA GLU A 163 28.94 -10.05 -11.89
C GLU A 163 29.87 -11.25 -11.60
N GLU A 164 30.07 -11.60 -10.33
CA GLU A 164 30.88 -12.75 -9.94
C GLU A 164 30.30 -14.08 -10.45
N LEU A 165 28.98 -14.24 -10.46
CA LEU A 165 28.32 -15.42 -11.04
C LEU A 165 28.46 -15.46 -12.56
N MET A 166 28.39 -14.31 -13.23
CA MET A 166 28.54 -14.21 -14.68
C MET A 166 29.94 -14.62 -15.13
N GLU A 167 30.98 -14.30 -14.36
CA GLU A 167 32.35 -14.81 -14.61
C GLU A 167 32.43 -16.34 -14.54
N MET A 168 31.52 -16.98 -13.79
CA MET A 168 31.42 -18.43 -13.64
C MET A 168 30.44 -19.08 -14.63
N GLY A 169 29.80 -18.29 -15.51
CA GLY A 169 28.81 -18.77 -16.48
C GLY A 169 27.39 -18.94 -15.94
N TYR A 170 27.06 -18.24 -14.85
CA TYR A 170 25.73 -18.22 -14.24
C TYR A 170 25.19 -16.81 -14.08
N LYS A 171 23.90 -16.66 -13.85
CA LYS A 171 23.26 -15.38 -13.51
C LYS A 171 22.31 -15.56 -12.33
N LEU A 172 22.04 -14.47 -11.63
CA LEU A 172 20.92 -14.42 -10.69
C LEU A 172 19.62 -14.23 -11.44
N LYS A 173 18.58 -14.94 -10.98
CA LYS A 173 17.18 -14.62 -11.28
C LYS A 173 16.46 -14.24 -9.98
N ILE A 174 15.78 -13.10 -9.99
CA ILE A 174 15.02 -12.59 -8.84
C ILE A 174 13.57 -13.07 -8.90
N TRP A 175 13.10 -13.65 -7.80
CA TRP A 175 11.70 -14.04 -7.58
C TRP A 175 10.95 -13.12 -6.63
N ASP A 176 11.63 -12.48 -5.68
CA ASP A 176 11.08 -11.39 -4.86
C ASP A 176 12.17 -10.41 -4.40
N ALA A 177 11.77 -9.17 -4.13
CA ALA A 177 12.64 -8.06 -3.72
C ALA A 177 11.92 -7.15 -2.72
N TYR A 178 11.90 -5.84 -2.92
CA TYR A 178 11.08 -4.95 -2.10
C TYR A 178 9.60 -5.32 -2.16
N ARG A 179 8.99 -5.44 -0.99
CA ARG A 179 7.56 -5.71 -0.82
C ARG A 179 6.92 -4.59 0.00
N PRO A 180 5.94 -3.82 -0.52
CA PRO A 180 5.25 -2.81 0.28
C PRO A 180 4.61 -3.41 1.54
N LEU A 181 4.56 -2.64 2.64
CA LEU A 181 3.95 -3.11 3.90
C LEU A 181 2.45 -3.44 3.71
N SER A 182 1.75 -2.68 2.87
CA SER A 182 0.37 -2.94 2.44
C SER A 182 0.22 -4.34 1.82
N VAL A 183 1.16 -4.77 0.97
CA VAL A 183 1.17 -6.13 0.40
C VAL A 183 1.48 -7.19 1.47
N GLN A 184 2.40 -6.91 2.41
CA GLN A 184 2.67 -7.81 3.53
C GLN A 184 1.43 -8.07 4.39
N LYS A 185 0.55 -7.08 4.56
CA LYS A 185 -0.73 -7.24 5.26
C LYS A 185 -1.67 -8.19 4.50
N ILE A 186 -1.71 -8.12 3.17
CA ILE A 186 -2.47 -9.08 2.35
C ILE A 186 -1.97 -10.51 2.59
N PHE A 187 -0.65 -10.73 2.58
CA PHE A 187 -0.08 -12.06 2.84
C PHE A 187 -0.43 -12.57 4.23
N TRP A 188 -0.38 -11.69 5.24
CA TRP A 188 -0.75 -12.04 6.60
C TRP A 188 -2.23 -12.38 6.74
N ASP A 189 -3.12 -11.66 6.06
CA ASP A 189 -4.55 -11.94 6.09
C ASP A 189 -4.89 -13.29 5.43
N LEU A 190 -4.14 -13.67 4.39
CA LEU A 190 -4.26 -14.96 3.72
C LEU A 190 -3.64 -16.11 4.53
N VAL A 191 -2.48 -15.88 5.15
CA VAL A 191 -1.72 -16.86 5.93
C VAL A 191 -1.22 -16.20 7.23
N PRO A 192 -2.06 -16.12 8.28
CA PRO A 192 -1.74 -15.46 9.56
C PRO A 192 -0.89 -16.38 10.44
N ASP A 193 0.25 -16.82 9.94
CA ASP A 193 1.16 -17.73 10.60
C ASP A 193 2.60 -17.23 10.48
N SER A 194 3.16 -16.79 11.60
CA SER A 194 4.51 -16.24 11.67
C SER A 194 5.63 -17.23 11.36
N ARG A 195 5.31 -18.52 11.18
CA ARG A 195 6.24 -19.53 10.68
C ARG A 195 6.49 -19.41 9.17
N TYR A 196 5.57 -18.78 8.45
CA TYR A 196 5.56 -18.72 6.98
C TYR A 196 5.56 -17.29 6.45
N VAL A 197 4.87 -16.38 7.14
CA VAL A 197 4.73 -14.97 6.73
C VAL A 197 5.12 -14.09 7.90
N ALA A 198 6.06 -13.16 7.71
CA ALA A 198 6.43 -12.22 8.75
C ALA A 198 5.22 -11.38 9.21
N ASN A 199 5.08 -11.16 10.52
CA ASN A 199 3.96 -10.41 11.06
C ASN A 199 4.11 -8.89 10.75
N PRO A 200 3.21 -8.29 9.95
CA PRO A 200 3.30 -6.88 9.57
C PRO A 200 3.15 -5.92 10.76
N TYR A 201 2.54 -6.38 11.87
CA TYR A 201 2.30 -5.60 13.08
C TYR A 201 3.42 -5.75 14.14
N ALA A 202 4.43 -6.58 13.87
CA ALA A 202 5.54 -6.86 14.77
C ALA A 202 6.91 -6.63 14.10
N GLY A 203 7.08 -5.48 13.44
CA GLY A 203 8.33 -5.10 12.80
C GLY A 203 8.44 -5.47 11.31
N GLY A 204 7.45 -6.17 10.76
CA GLY A 204 7.37 -6.50 9.33
C GLY A 204 8.44 -7.47 8.83
N SER A 205 8.63 -7.47 7.52
CA SER A 205 9.65 -8.25 6.80
C SER A 205 10.83 -7.36 6.40
N LYS A 206 12.02 -7.96 6.24
CA LYS A 206 13.18 -7.28 5.62
C LYS A 206 12.96 -6.94 4.14
N HIS A 207 12.04 -7.66 3.48
CA HIS A 207 11.51 -7.28 2.17
C HIS A 207 10.83 -5.91 2.22
N ASN A 208 10.15 -5.56 3.32
CA ASN A 208 9.50 -4.25 3.46
C ASN A 208 10.49 -3.10 3.66
N LYS A 209 11.78 -3.38 3.83
CA LYS A 209 12.83 -2.37 3.91
C LYS A 209 13.55 -2.16 2.58
N GLY A 210 13.30 -3.04 1.59
CA GLY A 210 14.06 -3.10 0.33
C GLY A 210 15.45 -3.71 0.50
N THR A 211 15.64 -4.53 1.54
CA THR A 211 16.96 -5.07 1.94
C THR A 211 17.01 -6.60 1.95
N ALA A 212 16.05 -7.24 1.30
CA ALA A 212 15.99 -8.69 1.14
C ALA A 212 15.68 -9.04 -0.31
N VAL A 213 16.20 -10.17 -0.76
CA VAL A 213 15.96 -10.73 -2.10
C VAL A 213 15.75 -12.22 -1.99
N ASP A 214 14.81 -12.72 -2.79
CA ASP A 214 14.61 -14.14 -3.03
C ASP A 214 15.09 -14.45 -4.44
N VAL A 215 16.09 -15.31 -4.57
CA VAL A 215 16.81 -15.54 -5.83
C VAL A 215 17.11 -17.01 -6.09
N THR A 216 17.31 -17.35 -7.37
CA THR A 216 17.89 -18.62 -7.83
C THR A 216 19.08 -18.38 -8.76
N LEU A 217 19.78 -19.46 -9.12
CA LEU A 217 20.78 -19.46 -10.19
C LEU A 217 20.14 -19.86 -11.50
N ALA A 218 20.50 -19.16 -12.56
CA ALA A 218 20.22 -19.53 -13.94
C ALA A 218 21.52 -19.68 -14.73
N ASP A 219 21.48 -20.46 -15.81
CA ASP A 219 22.54 -20.45 -16.82
C ASP A 219 22.50 -19.16 -17.65
N MET A 220 23.45 -18.99 -18.56
CA MET A 220 23.52 -17.78 -19.39
C MET A 220 22.34 -17.64 -20.38
N ASP A 221 21.61 -18.73 -20.63
CA ASP A 221 20.41 -18.78 -21.46
C ASP A 221 19.12 -18.51 -20.64
N GLY A 222 19.24 -18.33 -19.32
CA GLY A 222 18.12 -18.03 -18.41
C GLY A 222 17.41 -19.26 -17.86
N ASN A 223 17.91 -20.48 -18.11
CA ASN A 223 17.33 -21.70 -17.54
C ASN A 223 17.74 -21.85 -16.08
N GLU A 224 16.76 -22.06 -15.21
CA GLU A 224 16.99 -22.24 -13.78
C GLU A 224 17.74 -23.54 -13.49
N LEU A 225 18.73 -23.45 -12.60
CA LEU A 225 19.47 -24.61 -12.13
C LEU A 225 18.68 -25.40 -11.08
N GLU A 226 18.98 -26.70 -10.96
CA GLU A 226 18.41 -27.53 -9.90
C GLU A 226 18.78 -26.99 -8.52
N MET A 227 17.76 -26.77 -7.67
CA MET A 227 17.90 -26.23 -6.31
C MET A 227 17.24 -27.16 -5.27
N PRO A 228 17.50 -26.97 -3.96
CA PRO A 228 17.03 -27.87 -2.90
C PRO A 228 15.52 -28.17 -2.87
N ALA A 229 14.69 -27.17 -3.20
CA ALA A 229 13.24 -27.26 -3.25
C ALA A 229 12.67 -26.15 -4.14
N GLU A 230 11.39 -26.27 -4.51
CA GLU A 230 10.65 -25.20 -5.20
C GLU A 230 10.55 -23.93 -4.33
N PHE A 231 10.34 -22.78 -4.98
CA PHE A 231 10.05 -21.51 -4.30
C PHE A 231 8.76 -21.62 -3.45
N ASP A 232 8.72 -20.93 -2.31
CA ASP A 232 7.63 -21.00 -1.32
C ASP A 232 7.33 -22.44 -0.79
N ASP A 233 8.29 -23.38 -0.83
CA ASP A 233 8.14 -24.65 -0.12
C ASP A 233 8.28 -24.43 1.40
N PHE A 234 7.14 -24.33 2.08
CA PHE A 234 7.04 -24.12 3.52
C PHE A 234 7.34 -25.36 4.38
N THR A 235 7.99 -26.38 3.83
CA THR A 235 8.42 -27.57 4.56
C THR A 235 9.92 -27.54 4.87
N GLY A 236 10.39 -28.48 5.71
CA GLY A 236 11.82 -28.62 5.98
C GLY A 236 12.69 -28.98 4.76
N LYS A 237 12.08 -29.18 3.58
CA LYS A 237 12.81 -29.39 2.33
C LYS A 237 13.55 -28.14 1.86
N ALA A 238 12.97 -26.96 2.07
CA ALA A 238 13.56 -25.68 1.70
C ALA A 238 14.76 -25.28 2.57
N ALA A 239 14.98 -25.99 3.69
CA ALA A 239 16.07 -25.69 4.59
C ALA A 239 17.43 -25.89 3.90
N ARG A 240 18.30 -24.89 4.04
CA ARG A 240 19.64 -24.88 3.41
C ARG A 240 20.53 -26.05 3.84
N ASN A 241 20.28 -26.62 5.02
CA ASN A 241 21.00 -27.76 5.58
C ASN A 241 20.26 -29.10 5.42
N ASN A 242 19.22 -29.15 4.57
CA ASN A 242 18.50 -30.38 4.29
C ASN A 242 19.46 -31.44 3.73
N LYS A 243 19.51 -32.61 4.39
CA LYS A 243 20.39 -33.72 4.01
C LYS A 243 19.86 -34.53 2.82
N ASN A 244 18.59 -34.37 2.48
CA ASN A 244 17.88 -35.14 1.45
C ASN A 244 17.73 -34.33 0.16
N ILE A 245 18.83 -33.78 -0.34
CA ILE A 245 18.90 -33.06 -1.61
C ILE A 245 19.90 -33.75 -2.54
N SER A 246 19.77 -33.55 -3.85
CA SER A 246 20.74 -34.08 -4.80
C SER A 246 22.11 -33.42 -4.61
N GLU A 247 23.16 -34.10 -5.07
CA GLU A 247 24.51 -33.53 -5.04
C GLU A 247 24.63 -32.29 -5.95
N THR A 248 23.85 -32.23 -7.03
CA THR A 248 23.76 -31.07 -7.92
C THR A 248 23.14 -29.88 -7.19
N ALA A 249 21.95 -30.06 -6.61
CA ALA A 249 21.27 -29.02 -5.83
C ALA A 249 22.13 -28.50 -4.67
N ARG A 250 22.88 -29.41 -4.01
CA ARG A 250 23.81 -29.05 -2.94
C ARG A 250 24.93 -28.14 -3.41
N ARG A 251 25.56 -28.45 -4.55
CA ARG A 251 26.62 -27.60 -5.13
C ARG A 251 26.08 -26.25 -5.56
N ASN A 252 24.89 -26.22 -6.15
CA ASN A 252 24.28 -24.97 -6.64
C ASN A 252 23.90 -24.04 -5.48
N VAL A 253 23.28 -24.55 -4.42
CA VAL A 253 22.97 -23.72 -3.24
C VAL A 253 24.23 -23.30 -2.49
N GLU A 254 25.26 -24.14 -2.41
CA GLU A 254 26.56 -23.78 -1.81
C GLU A 254 27.23 -22.67 -2.62
N LEU A 255 27.25 -22.76 -3.96
CA LEU A 255 27.76 -21.71 -4.84
C LEU A 255 27.03 -20.38 -4.64
N LEU A 256 25.69 -20.39 -4.75
CA LEU A 256 24.86 -19.21 -4.56
C LEU A 256 25.09 -18.59 -3.17
N THR A 257 25.12 -19.42 -2.13
CA THR A 257 25.35 -18.98 -0.75
C THR A 257 26.70 -18.30 -0.61
N ASN A 258 27.77 -18.92 -1.12
CA ASN A 258 29.11 -18.39 -0.98
C ASN A 258 29.27 -17.03 -1.69
N VAL A 259 28.74 -16.90 -2.91
CA VAL A 259 28.84 -15.64 -3.66
C VAL A 259 28.01 -14.54 -3.00
N MET A 260 26.76 -14.83 -2.62
CA MET A 260 25.90 -13.85 -1.96
C MET A 260 26.50 -13.38 -0.62
N VAL A 261 26.97 -14.31 0.22
CA VAL A 261 27.56 -13.97 1.53
C VAL A 261 28.84 -13.17 1.37
N LYS A 262 29.72 -13.56 0.43
CA LYS A 262 30.94 -12.81 0.11
C LYS A 262 30.65 -11.36 -0.31
N ASN A 263 29.52 -11.12 -0.97
CA ASN A 263 29.09 -9.81 -1.44
C ASN A 263 28.19 -9.03 -0.46
N GLY A 264 28.17 -9.43 0.81
CA GLY A 264 27.54 -8.63 1.88
C GLY A 264 26.09 -9.00 2.18
N PHE A 265 25.67 -10.21 1.84
CA PHE A 265 24.40 -10.77 2.27
C PHE A 265 24.57 -11.75 3.44
N THR A 266 23.46 -12.03 4.11
CA THR A 266 23.31 -13.03 5.16
C THR A 266 22.18 -13.97 4.77
N THR A 267 22.17 -15.18 5.32
CA THR A 267 21.17 -16.19 5.02
C THR A 267 20.28 -16.48 6.23
N ILE A 268 19.14 -17.09 5.96
CA ILE A 268 18.40 -17.85 6.97
C ILE A 268 18.50 -19.35 6.67
N THR A 269 18.23 -20.17 7.67
CA THR A 269 18.38 -21.63 7.57
C THR A 269 17.16 -22.30 6.94
N THR A 270 15.99 -21.69 7.05
CA THR A 270 14.70 -22.25 6.64
C THR A 270 14.40 -22.11 5.15
N GLU A 271 14.99 -21.11 4.49
CA GLU A 271 14.72 -20.77 3.09
C GLU A 271 16.06 -20.65 2.34
N TRP A 272 16.29 -21.53 1.37
CA TRP A 272 17.54 -21.56 0.61
C TRP A 272 17.66 -20.41 -0.41
N TRP A 273 16.53 -19.88 -0.88
CA TRP A 273 16.47 -18.77 -1.86
C TRP A 273 16.63 -17.39 -1.22
N HIS A 274 16.40 -17.27 0.09
CA HIS A 274 16.28 -15.99 0.78
C HIS A 274 17.63 -15.44 1.27
N TYR A 275 17.90 -14.18 0.95
CA TYR A 275 19.11 -13.45 1.34
C TYR A 275 18.78 -12.06 1.87
N ASN A 276 19.39 -11.70 2.99
CA ASN A 276 19.25 -10.39 3.62
C ASN A 276 20.53 -9.58 3.50
N ASP A 277 20.42 -8.31 3.12
CA ASP A 277 21.53 -7.38 3.25
C ASP A 277 22.06 -7.37 4.70
N SER A 278 23.37 -7.51 4.88
CA SER A 278 24.02 -7.47 6.21
C SER A 278 23.78 -6.16 6.97
N ASP A 279 23.43 -5.08 6.28
CA ASP A 279 23.14 -3.75 6.81
C ASP A 279 21.64 -3.48 7.00
N SER A 280 20.77 -4.49 6.83
CA SER A 280 19.30 -4.35 6.88
C SER A 280 18.75 -3.66 8.14
N ASP A 281 19.45 -3.77 9.28
CA ASP A 281 19.03 -3.16 10.55
C ASP A 281 19.11 -1.62 10.53
N LYS A 282 19.83 -1.03 9.57
CA LYS A 282 19.91 0.43 9.38
C LYS A 282 18.65 1.02 8.73
N TYR A 283 17.80 0.19 8.15
CA TYR A 283 16.65 0.62 7.35
C TYR A 283 15.34 0.41 8.10
N SER A 284 14.41 1.35 7.92
CA SER A 284 13.03 1.26 8.39
C SER A 284 12.16 0.51 7.40
N VAL A 285 11.04 -0.01 7.88
CA VAL A 285 9.96 -0.53 7.02
C VAL A 285 9.38 0.61 6.19
N LEU A 286 9.11 0.34 4.91
CA LEU A 286 8.56 1.25 3.93
C LEU A 286 7.23 0.71 3.38
N ASP A 287 6.39 1.62 2.90
CA ASP A 287 5.15 1.31 2.18
C ASP A 287 5.05 2.17 0.89
N VAL A 288 6.17 2.25 0.17
CA VAL A 288 6.28 2.90 -1.14
C VAL A 288 5.53 2.06 -2.17
N ASP A 289 4.75 2.71 -3.03
CA ASP A 289 4.08 2.00 -4.11
C ASP A 289 5.08 1.61 -5.21
N LEU A 290 5.00 0.36 -5.66
CA LEU A 290 5.84 -0.11 -6.77
C LEU A 290 5.57 0.70 -8.05
N GLU A 291 4.34 1.14 -8.27
CA GLU A 291 3.95 1.94 -9.43
C GLU A 291 4.70 3.29 -9.52
N GLU A 292 5.23 3.82 -8.42
CA GLU A 292 6.04 5.04 -8.44
C GLU A 292 7.31 4.92 -9.30
N PHE A 293 7.74 3.69 -9.60
CA PHE A 293 8.88 3.39 -10.45
C PHE A 293 8.52 3.11 -11.91
N MET A 294 7.24 3.21 -12.30
CA MET A 294 6.83 3.13 -13.71
C MET A 294 7.21 4.42 -14.45
N GLN A 295 8.47 4.53 -14.87
CA GLN A 295 8.86 5.51 -15.88
C GLN A 295 8.69 4.88 -17.27
N GLY A 296 7.61 5.22 -17.98
CA GLY A 296 7.60 4.99 -19.44
C GLY A 296 6.28 4.70 -20.14
N ASP A 297 5.26 4.12 -19.49
CA ASP A 297 4.05 3.64 -20.22
C ASP A 297 2.71 4.14 -19.65
N ALA A 298 2.71 5.06 -18.68
CA ALA A 298 1.53 5.89 -18.49
C ALA A 298 1.44 6.79 -19.74
N PRO A 299 0.29 6.90 -20.42
CA PRO A 299 0.14 7.86 -21.51
C PRO A 299 0.36 9.26 -20.93
N VAL A 300 1.60 9.75 -21.08
CA VAL A 300 1.92 11.16 -20.94
C VAL A 300 1.37 11.79 -22.20
N ASP A 301 0.07 12.11 -22.17
CA ASP A 301 -0.47 13.06 -23.13
C ASP A 301 0.30 14.36 -22.93
N ASP A 302 1.05 14.74 -23.96
CA ASP A 302 1.66 16.06 -24.14
C ASP A 302 0.55 17.09 -24.29
N GLN A 303 -0.18 17.30 -23.20
CA GLN A 303 -0.98 18.48 -22.96
C GLN A 303 -0.40 19.09 -21.70
N SER A 304 0.50 20.06 -21.90
CA SER A 304 0.74 21.20 -21.01
C SER A 304 0.15 20.98 -19.61
N ILE A 305 0.98 20.59 -18.62
CA ILE A 305 0.57 20.35 -17.23
C ILE A 305 -0.46 21.41 -16.81
N LYS A 306 -1.74 21.08 -16.94
CA LYS A 306 -2.82 21.84 -16.34
C LYS A 306 -2.75 21.40 -14.90
N ILE A 307 -2.06 22.19 -14.10
CA ILE A 307 -2.15 22.07 -12.66
C ILE A 307 -3.62 22.32 -12.33
N ASP A 308 -4.40 21.25 -12.18
CA ASP A 308 -5.74 21.33 -11.61
C ASP A 308 -5.52 21.86 -10.19
N PRO A 309 -5.99 23.08 -9.85
CA PRO A 309 -5.80 23.65 -8.52
C PRO A 309 -6.43 22.78 -7.42
N ILE A 310 -7.33 21.85 -7.77
CA ILE A 310 -7.86 20.84 -6.85
C ILE A 310 -6.80 19.77 -6.54
N ILE A 311 -6.04 19.30 -7.53
CA ILE A 311 -5.00 18.27 -7.33
C ILE A 311 -3.91 18.77 -6.37
N ASP A 312 -3.42 19.99 -6.57
CA ASP A 312 -2.47 20.62 -5.64
C ASP A 312 -3.06 20.72 -4.23
N LYS A 313 -4.35 21.00 -4.12
CA LYS A 313 -5.04 21.06 -2.84
C LYS A 313 -5.10 19.70 -2.16
N LEU A 314 -5.44 18.66 -2.90
CA LEU A 314 -5.47 17.29 -2.41
C LEU A 314 -4.07 16.84 -1.97
N ASN A 315 -3.01 17.13 -2.74
CA ASN A 315 -1.65 16.79 -2.35
C ASN A 315 -1.22 17.34 -0.99
N ASN A 316 -1.80 18.46 -0.57
CA ASN A 316 -1.47 19.13 0.69
C ASN A 316 -2.53 18.93 1.78
N LEU A 317 -3.58 18.14 1.55
CA LEU A 317 -4.69 18.00 2.49
C LEU A 317 -4.34 16.99 3.60
N ASP A 318 -4.52 17.39 4.87
CA ASP A 318 -4.28 16.49 6.00
C ASP A 318 -5.38 15.43 6.11
N GLY A 319 -5.02 14.26 6.65
CA GLY A 319 -5.96 13.18 6.92
C GLY A 319 -6.34 12.32 5.72
N ILE A 320 -5.64 12.47 4.59
CA ILE A 320 -5.86 11.69 3.36
C ILE A 320 -4.62 10.92 2.86
N ASN A 321 -3.58 10.81 3.69
CA ASN A 321 -2.30 10.21 3.29
C ASN A 321 -2.41 8.72 2.91
N ASP A 322 -3.30 7.99 3.58
CA ASP A 322 -3.47 6.54 3.40
C ASP A 322 -4.52 6.20 2.33
N THR A 323 -5.15 7.20 1.71
CA THR A 323 -6.14 6.96 0.64
C THR A 323 -5.54 7.05 -0.75
N ARG A 324 -6.08 6.23 -1.64
CA ARG A 324 -5.81 6.27 -3.07
C ARG A 324 -7.07 6.53 -3.90
N GLN A 325 -8.23 6.71 -3.28
CA GLN A 325 -9.47 7.02 -3.99
C GLN A 325 -10.25 8.10 -3.24
N ILE A 326 -10.52 9.21 -3.94
CA ILE A 326 -11.26 10.34 -3.41
C ILE A 326 -12.46 10.61 -4.30
N LEU A 327 -13.64 10.62 -3.69
CA LEU A 327 -14.80 11.30 -4.24
C LEU A 327 -14.89 12.68 -3.58
N LEU A 328 -14.67 13.74 -4.35
CA LEU A 328 -14.76 15.11 -3.88
C LEU A 328 -16.10 15.71 -4.29
N VAL A 329 -16.85 16.24 -3.34
CA VAL A 329 -18.14 16.91 -3.57
C VAL A 329 -18.05 18.37 -3.16
N LEU A 330 -18.21 19.28 -4.12
CA LEU A 330 -18.12 20.72 -3.91
C LEU A 330 -19.46 21.40 -4.15
N ALA A 331 -19.98 22.08 -3.13
CA ALA A 331 -21.13 22.97 -3.26
C ALA A 331 -20.67 24.41 -3.51
N ASP A 332 -21.41 25.18 -4.33
CA ASP A 332 -21.04 26.58 -4.63
C ASP A 332 -20.96 27.46 -3.37
N ASN A 333 -21.82 27.17 -2.39
CA ASN A 333 -21.92 27.89 -1.12
C ASN A 333 -22.54 26.98 -0.04
N PRO A 334 -22.42 27.32 1.26
CA PRO A 334 -22.88 26.46 2.33
C PRO A 334 -24.41 26.32 2.47
N GLU A 335 -25.21 27.14 1.77
CA GLU A 335 -26.67 27.12 1.88
C GLU A 335 -27.36 26.50 0.66
N THR A 336 -26.63 26.24 -0.42
CA THR A 336 -27.18 25.58 -1.62
C THR A 336 -27.18 24.06 -1.47
N SER A 337 -28.20 23.43 -2.03
CA SER A 337 -28.25 21.98 -2.22
C SER A 337 -27.57 21.53 -3.51
N LYS A 338 -27.16 22.45 -4.40
CA LYS A 338 -26.48 22.10 -5.66
C LYS A 338 -24.99 21.89 -5.42
N ALA A 339 -24.45 20.82 -5.97
CA ALA A 339 -23.04 20.49 -5.90
C ALA A 339 -22.55 19.77 -7.16
N ALA A 340 -21.23 19.71 -7.32
CA ALA A 340 -20.56 18.88 -8.32
C ALA A 340 -19.69 17.84 -7.63
N ALA A 341 -19.64 16.64 -8.21
CA ALA A 341 -18.81 15.55 -7.77
C ALA A 341 -17.65 15.33 -8.75
N TYR A 342 -16.47 15.10 -8.18
CA TYR A 342 -15.20 14.88 -8.85
C TYR A 342 -14.60 13.58 -8.31
N THR A 343 -13.96 12.80 -9.17
CA THR A 343 -13.39 11.51 -8.77
C THR A 343 -11.92 11.48 -9.07
N TYR A 344 -11.13 11.18 -8.05
CA TYR A 344 -9.69 11.13 -8.12
C TYR A 344 -9.19 9.77 -7.65
N GLU A 345 -8.29 9.18 -8.42
CA GLU A 345 -7.52 7.99 -8.03
C GLU A 345 -6.04 8.32 -8.05
N LYS A 346 -5.31 7.83 -7.05
CA LYS A 346 -3.88 8.00 -6.95
C LYS A 346 -3.19 6.89 -7.75
N VAL A 347 -2.51 7.28 -8.83
CA VAL A 347 -1.72 6.42 -9.71
C VAL A 347 -0.31 7.01 -9.76
N ASN A 348 0.73 6.22 -9.53
CA ASN A 348 2.13 6.69 -9.43
C ASN A 348 2.31 7.85 -8.43
N SER A 349 1.62 7.78 -7.29
CA SER A 349 1.56 8.84 -6.28
C SER A 349 1.02 10.20 -6.74
N GLN A 350 0.44 10.29 -7.95
CA GLN A 350 -0.21 11.47 -8.48
C GLN A 350 -1.73 11.27 -8.52
N TRP A 351 -2.50 12.27 -8.11
CA TRP A 351 -3.95 12.24 -8.30
C TRP A 351 -4.30 12.38 -9.78
N GLN A 352 -5.15 11.49 -10.27
CA GLN A 352 -5.68 11.53 -11.62
C GLN A 352 -7.20 11.55 -11.57
N THR A 353 -7.82 12.31 -12.47
CA THR A 353 -9.28 12.31 -12.61
C THR A 353 -9.72 10.99 -13.24
N VAL A 354 -10.74 10.35 -12.66
CA VAL A 354 -11.24 9.05 -13.15
C VAL A 354 -12.45 9.22 -14.08
N PHE A 355 -13.40 10.06 -13.69
CA PHE A 355 -14.59 10.37 -14.48
C PHE A 355 -14.72 11.88 -14.67
N GLU A 356 -15.30 12.27 -15.81
CA GLU A 356 -15.78 13.64 -16.02
C GLU A 356 -16.68 14.08 -14.85
N PRO A 357 -16.52 15.32 -14.35
CA PRO A 357 -17.33 15.81 -13.24
C PRO A 357 -18.82 15.73 -13.55
N PHE A 358 -19.63 15.36 -12.55
CA PHE A 358 -21.07 15.27 -12.69
C PHE A 358 -21.80 16.00 -11.57
N ASP A 359 -23.00 16.48 -11.90
CA ASP A 359 -23.87 17.14 -10.93
C ASP A 359 -24.33 16.16 -9.84
N CYS A 360 -24.44 16.68 -8.62
CA CYS A 360 -25.07 16.02 -7.50
C CYS A 360 -25.83 17.05 -6.65
N VAL A 361 -26.61 16.56 -5.70
CA VAL A 361 -27.35 17.39 -4.75
C VAL A 361 -27.08 16.96 -3.32
N THR A 362 -27.18 17.90 -2.39
CA THR A 362 -26.95 17.71 -0.97
C THR A 362 -28.19 18.12 -0.17
N GLY A 363 -28.04 18.26 1.15
CA GLY A 363 -29.10 18.68 2.05
C GLY A 363 -29.81 19.95 1.57
N ARG A 364 -31.14 20.00 1.72
CA ARG A 364 -31.98 21.14 1.34
C ARG A 364 -31.45 22.48 1.85
N ASN A 365 -30.90 22.50 3.06
CA ASN A 365 -30.38 23.68 3.73
C ASN A 365 -28.84 23.81 3.59
N GLY A 366 -28.26 23.10 2.62
CA GLY A 366 -26.84 23.08 2.29
C GLY A 366 -26.01 22.19 3.20
N MET A 367 -24.82 22.65 3.60
CA MET A 367 -23.82 21.87 4.31
C MET A 367 -23.48 22.49 5.69
N THR A 368 -22.98 21.70 6.64
CA THR A 368 -22.59 22.19 7.97
C THR A 368 -21.50 21.37 8.67
N TYR A 369 -20.67 22.03 9.48
CA TYR A 369 -19.76 21.39 10.43
C TYR A 369 -20.46 20.92 11.72
N ASP A 370 -21.58 21.56 12.11
CA ASP A 370 -22.34 21.22 13.33
C ASP A 370 -23.68 20.58 12.97
N LYS A 371 -23.60 19.40 12.36
CA LYS A 371 -24.75 18.62 11.93
C LYS A 371 -25.60 18.21 13.12
N ARG A 372 -26.92 18.31 12.94
CA ARG A 372 -27.95 17.93 13.92
C ARG A 372 -29.06 17.13 13.25
N GLU A 373 -29.74 16.29 14.01
CA GLU A 373 -30.88 15.53 13.48
C GLU A 373 -31.97 16.46 12.94
N GLY A 374 -32.52 16.15 11.76
CA GLY A 374 -33.57 16.95 11.12
C GLY A 374 -33.20 18.35 10.59
N ASP A 375 -31.93 18.78 10.65
CA ASP A 375 -31.49 20.11 10.18
C ASP A 375 -31.53 20.30 8.64
N LYS A 376 -31.69 19.21 7.90
CA LYS A 376 -31.67 19.14 6.43
C LYS A 376 -30.36 19.62 5.80
N LYS A 377 -29.24 19.46 6.50
CA LYS A 377 -27.90 19.80 6.02
C LYS A 377 -27.03 18.57 5.87
N SER A 378 -26.15 18.57 4.88
CA SER A 378 -25.11 17.54 4.73
C SER A 378 -23.89 17.86 5.59
N PRO A 379 -23.22 16.87 6.20
CA PRO A 379 -22.06 17.13 7.05
C PRO A 379 -20.85 17.57 6.21
N ILE A 380 -20.10 18.58 6.65
CA ILE A 380 -18.84 18.98 6.03
C ILE A 380 -17.70 18.15 6.63
N GLY A 381 -16.83 17.58 5.80
CA GLY A 381 -15.68 16.82 6.28
C GLY A 381 -15.15 15.77 5.31
N ILE A 382 -14.37 14.85 5.89
CA ILE A 382 -13.74 13.71 5.22
C ILE A 382 -14.32 12.44 5.87
N PHE A 383 -14.92 11.57 5.06
CA PHE A 383 -15.68 10.41 5.53
C PHE A 383 -15.27 9.13 4.77
N PRO A 384 -14.99 8.02 5.46
CA PRO A 384 -14.73 6.74 4.80
C PRO A 384 -15.95 6.22 4.01
N LEU A 385 -15.67 5.43 2.96
CA LEU A 385 -16.70 4.78 2.13
C LEU A 385 -16.42 3.28 2.00
N TYR A 386 -16.86 2.45 2.96
CA TYR A 386 -16.56 1.01 2.93
C TYR A 386 -17.79 0.09 2.85
N ARG A 387 -19.00 0.63 2.98
CA ARG A 387 -20.26 -0.15 2.89
C ARG A 387 -21.16 0.33 1.77
N CYS A 388 -21.68 -0.62 1.01
CA CYS A 388 -22.70 -0.41 0.00
C CYS A 388 -23.94 -1.22 0.37
N PHE A 389 -25.11 -0.67 0.12
CA PHE A 389 -26.40 -1.31 0.32
C PHE A 389 -27.21 -1.26 -0.96
N GLY A 390 -28.19 -2.15 -1.08
CA GLY A 390 -29.18 -2.07 -2.14
C GLY A 390 -30.32 -3.05 -1.95
N ARG A 391 -31.42 -2.76 -2.64
CA ARG A 391 -32.60 -3.64 -2.71
C ARG A 391 -32.35 -4.82 -3.66
N ASP A 392 -31.64 -4.54 -4.74
CA ASP A 392 -31.37 -5.47 -5.82
C ASP A 392 -30.09 -6.30 -5.52
N GLU A 393 -29.62 -7.09 -6.48
CA GLU A 393 -28.35 -7.82 -6.33
C GLU A 393 -27.14 -6.88 -6.42
N ASN A 394 -25.99 -7.33 -5.92
CA ASN A 394 -24.74 -6.59 -5.96
C ASN A 394 -24.43 -6.15 -7.41
N PRO A 395 -24.34 -4.84 -7.70
CA PRO A 395 -24.15 -4.33 -9.06
C PRO A 395 -22.69 -4.38 -9.55
N GLY A 396 -21.82 -5.14 -8.87
CA GLY A 396 -20.39 -5.26 -9.18
C GLY A 396 -19.46 -4.54 -8.20
N THR A 397 -19.96 -4.10 -7.04
CA THR A 397 -19.12 -3.42 -6.05
C THR A 397 -18.15 -4.36 -5.36
N ARG A 398 -16.96 -3.82 -5.05
CA ARG A 398 -15.96 -4.46 -4.19
C ARG A 398 -16.14 -4.06 -2.71
N LEU A 399 -16.95 -3.04 -2.41
CA LEU A 399 -17.29 -2.66 -1.05
C LEU A 399 -18.09 -3.76 -0.34
N LEU A 400 -18.16 -3.69 1.00
CA LEU A 400 -19.03 -4.59 1.76
C LEU A 400 -20.49 -4.34 1.36
N TYR A 401 -21.07 -5.27 0.60
CA TYR A 401 -22.43 -5.14 0.08
C TYR A 401 -23.46 -5.83 0.98
N THR A 402 -24.49 -5.08 1.41
CA THR A 402 -25.64 -5.63 2.15
C THR A 402 -26.91 -5.46 1.33
N ARG A 403 -27.52 -6.58 0.94
CA ARG A 403 -28.86 -6.56 0.37
C ARG A 403 -29.90 -6.44 1.47
N PHE A 404 -30.80 -5.48 1.35
CA PHE A 404 -31.91 -5.27 2.28
C PHE A 404 -33.24 -5.68 1.65
N GLU A 405 -34.21 -6.04 2.50
CA GLU A 405 -35.53 -6.51 2.11
C GLU A 405 -36.63 -5.69 2.82
N GLU A 406 -37.90 -6.08 2.66
CA GLU A 406 -38.99 -5.49 3.43
C GLU A 406 -38.73 -5.64 4.94
N ASN A 407 -39.03 -4.59 5.71
CA ASN A 407 -38.79 -4.51 7.16
C ASN A 407 -37.31 -4.42 7.56
N ASP A 408 -36.45 -3.99 6.66
CA ASP A 408 -35.09 -3.56 6.99
C ASP A 408 -35.05 -2.03 7.10
N PHE A 409 -34.48 -1.54 8.20
CA PHE A 409 -34.55 -0.13 8.62
C PHE A 409 -33.17 0.41 8.97
N TRP A 410 -33.01 1.73 8.87
CA TRP A 410 -31.91 2.45 9.51
C TRP A 410 -32.45 3.34 10.62
N VAL A 411 -32.11 3.03 11.87
CA VAL A 411 -32.70 3.71 13.03
C VAL A 411 -32.15 5.14 13.11
N ASP A 412 -33.05 6.12 13.04
CA ASP A 412 -32.74 7.55 13.15
C ASP A 412 -33.20 8.16 14.48
N ASP A 413 -33.86 7.37 15.34
CA ASP A 413 -34.36 7.75 16.65
C ASP A 413 -33.22 7.98 17.68
N PRO A 414 -32.96 9.22 18.12
CA PRO A 414 -31.91 9.52 19.09
C PRO A 414 -32.13 8.90 20.48
N ASP A 415 -33.35 8.55 20.83
CA ASP A 415 -33.68 7.94 22.12
C ASP A 415 -33.50 6.41 22.11
N SER A 416 -33.28 5.81 20.93
CA SER A 416 -33.05 4.37 20.78
C SER A 416 -31.60 3.98 21.09
N SER A 417 -31.41 2.85 21.77
CA SER A 417 -30.08 2.23 21.91
C SER A 417 -29.49 1.73 20.59
N LEU A 418 -30.29 1.72 19.52
CA LEU A 418 -29.91 1.29 18.17
C LEU A 418 -29.68 2.49 17.23
N TYR A 419 -29.63 3.72 17.76
CA TYR A 419 -29.47 4.94 16.98
C TYR A 419 -28.33 4.86 15.95
N ASN A 420 -28.61 5.31 14.74
CA ASN A 420 -27.74 5.32 13.56
C ASN A 420 -27.16 3.95 13.18
N THR A 421 -27.98 2.89 13.28
CA THR A 421 -27.60 1.54 12.86
C THR A 421 -28.64 0.89 11.95
N TYR A 422 -28.18 -0.04 11.12
CA TYR A 422 -29.02 -0.91 10.31
C TYR A 422 -29.66 -2.01 11.15
N GLN A 423 -30.97 -2.20 11.03
CA GLN A 423 -31.76 -3.15 11.81
C GLN A 423 -32.73 -3.92 10.93
N LYS A 424 -32.90 -5.22 11.23
CA LYS A 424 -33.90 -6.07 10.58
C LYS A 424 -35.14 -6.26 11.45
N GLY A 425 -36.28 -6.47 10.81
CA GLY A 425 -37.56 -6.76 11.44
C GLY A 425 -38.29 -5.51 11.93
N LEU A 426 -39.57 -5.69 12.28
CA LEU A 426 -40.45 -4.61 12.70
C LEU A 426 -39.92 -3.88 13.96
N PRO A 427 -40.34 -2.62 14.19
CA PRO A 427 -39.84 -1.83 15.31
C PRO A 427 -40.03 -2.49 16.68
N GLU A 428 -41.21 -3.06 16.96
CA GLU A 428 -41.50 -3.76 18.23
C GLU A 428 -41.09 -2.96 19.50
N ARG A 429 -41.26 -1.63 19.47
CA ARG A 429 -40.82 -0.67 20.53
C ARG A 429 -39.31 -0.50 20.68
N ARG A 430 -38.49 -0.99 19.74
CA ARG A 430 -37.02 -0.79 19.71
C ARG A 430 -36.63 0.63 19.30
N TRP A 431 -37.47 1.33 18.55
CA TRP A 431 -37.31 2.74 18.15
C TRP A 431 -38.67 3.36 17.85
N ALA A 432 -38.74 4.69 17.94
CA ALA A 432 -39.91 5.49 17.56
C ALA A 432 -39.87 5.96 16.10
N SER A 433 -38.67 6.10 15.52
CA SER A 433 -38.44 6.47 14.13
C SER A 433 -37.28 5.70 13.52
N ALA A 434 -37.37 5.43 12.22
CA ALA A 434 -36.30 4.88 11.40
C ALA A 434 -36.58 5.16 9.92
N GLU A 435 -35.53 5.23 9.11
CA GLU A 435 -35.61 5.19 7.66
C GLU A 435 -36.03 3.78 7.20
N ASP A 436 -37.19 3.67 6.58
CA ASP A 436 -37.67 2.45 5.91
C ASP A 436 -36.94 2.28 4.57
N LEU A 437 -35.92 1.43 4.56
CA LEU A 437 -35.01 1.31 3.43
C LEU A 437 -35.70 0.76 2.18
N TYR A 438 -36.67 -0.13 2.36
CA TYR A 438 -37.43 -0.70 1.25
C TYR A 438 -38.56 0.24 0.80
N GLY A 439 -39.30 0.80 1.75
CA GLY A 439 -40.47 1.65 1.51
C GLY A 439 -40.16 2.97 0.82
N ILE A 440 -38.92 3.46 0.90
CA ILE A 440 -38.51 4.71 0.24
C ILE A 440 -38.41 4.59 -1.29
N GLY A 441 -38.37 3.36 -1.81
CA GLY A 441 -38.39 3.05 -3.24
C GLY A 441 -37.04 3.25 -3.93
N ASP A 442 -37.08 3.63 -5.22
CA ASP A 442 -35.93 3.53 -6.10
C ASP A 442 -34.77 4.48 -5.74
N ILE A 443 -34.98 5.48 -4.88
CA ILE A 443 -33.87 6.33 -4.44
C ILE A 443 -32.81 5.55 -3.64
N TYR A 444 -33.19 4.48 -2.95
CA TYR A 444 -32.28 3.56 -2.24
C TYR A 444 -32.12 2.22 -2.97
N ARG A 445 -32.48 2.13 -4.26
CA ARG A 445 -32.20 0.93 -5.05
C ARG A 445 -30.74 0.48 -4.88
N TYR A 446 -29.83 1.45 -4.86
CA TYR A 446 -28.46 1.33 -4.38
C TYR A 446 -28.08 2.57 -3.57
N PHE A 447 -27.26 2.40 -2.54
CA PHE A 447 -26.61 3.52 -1.86
C PHE A 447 -25.30 3.11 -1.19
N ILE A 448 -24.39 4.07 -1.04
CA ILE A 448 -23.16 3.92 -0.25
C ILE A 448 -23.39 4.61 1.09
N VAL A 449 -22.95 3.99 2.19
CA VAL A 449 -22.98 4.64 3.50
C VAL A 449 -21.86 5.67 3.55
N ILE A 450 -22.21 6.93 3.83
CA ILE A 450 -21.23 7.94 4.21
C ILE A 450 -21.00 7.74 5.70
N GLU A 451 -19.78 7.36 6.10
CA GLU A 451 -19.47 6.90 7.46
C GLU A 451 -19.35 8.05 8.46
N TYR A 452 -20.34 8.93 8.44
CA TYR A 452 -20.56 10.03 9.34
C TYR A 452 -21.38 9.57 10.55
N ASN A 453 -20.82 9.77 11.76
CA ASN A 453 -21.47 9.44 13.03
C ASN A 453 -21.87 7.94 13.17
N THR A 454 -21.25 7.02 12.43
CA THR A 454 -21.62 5.59 12.43
C THR A 454 -20.84 4.75 13.43
N HIS A 455 -19.59 5.14 13.73
CA HIS A 455 -18.76 4.50 14.75
C HIS A 455 -18.99 5.17 16.12
N ASN A 456 -19.50 4.41 17.10
CA ASN A 456 -19.91 4.92 18.41
C ASN A 456 -20.84 6.15 18.27
N PRO A 457 -22.03 5.97 17.68
CA PRO A 457 -22.88 7.07 17.24
C PRO A 457 -23.28 7.96 18.42
N VAL A 458 -23.20 9.28 18.22
CA VAL A 458 -23.66 10.28 19.18
C VAL A 458 -25.10 10.67 18.82
N PRO A 459 -26.09 10.40 19.69
CA PRO A 459 -27.48 10.76 19.45
C PRO A 459 -27.68 12.23 19.08
N GLY A 460 -28.53 12.48 18.08
CA GLY A 460 -28.90 13.82 17.65
C GLY A 460 -27.86 14.53 16.78
N LYS A 461 -26.70 13.93 16.51
CA LYS A 461 -25.69 14.47 15.58
C LYS A 461 -25.96 14.16 14.11
N GLY A 462 -27.13 13.61 13.79
CA GLY A 462 -27.50 13.17 12.45
C GLY A 462 -27.26 11.67 12.25
N SER A 463 -28.11 11.06 11.44
CA SER A 463 -28.13 9.64 11.16
C SER A 463 -28.51 9.39 9.70
N ALA A 464 -28.38 8.14 9.24
CA ALA A 464 -28.78 7.71 7.89
C ALA A 464 -28.22 8.60 6.76
N ILE A 465 -26.94 8.99 6.86
CA ILE A 465 -26.29 9.83 5.85
C ILE A 465 -25.71 8.93 4.76
N PHE A 466 -26.32 8.97 3.58
CA PHE A 466 -25.98 8.10 2.46
C PHE A 466 -25.60 8.88 1.22
N MET A 467 -25.00 8.15 0.27
CA MET A 467 -24.86 8.55 -1.11
C MET A 467 -25.79 7.71 -1.98
N HIS A 468 -26.82 8.31 -2.57
CA HIS A 468 -27.92 7.55 -3.17
C HIS A 468 -28.45 8.17 -4.48
N ILE A 469 -29.46 7.53 -5.08
CA ILE A 469 -30.04 7.98 -6.35
C ILE A 469 -30.95 9.18 -6.08
N TRP A 470 -30.74 10.29 -6.80
CA TRP A 470 -31.56 11.48 -6.64
C TRP A 470 -32.93 11.34 -7.31
N ARG A 471 -33.86 12.26 -7.02
CA ARG A 471 -35.13 12.36 -7.76
C ARG A 471 -35.03 13.22 -9.03
N GLY A 472 -33.83 13.72 -9.32
CA GLY A 472 -33.52 14.61 -10.43
C GLY A 472 -32.56 15.72 -10.03
N LYS A 473 -31.98 16.39 -11.02
CA LYS A 473 -30.93 17.41 -10.84
C LYS A 473 -31.35 18.63 -10.01
N GLU A 474 -32.63 18.97 -10.00
CA GLU A 474 -33.18 20.10 -9.23
C GLU A 474 -33.77 19.66 -7.86
N SER A 475 -33.54 18.41 -7.45
CA SER A 475 -33.99 17.90 -6.15
C SER A 475 -33.02 18.26 -5.01
N TYR A 476 -33.32 17.77 -3.81
CA TYR A 476 -32.48 17.93 -2.62
C TYR A 476 -32.70 16.75 -1.67
N THR A 477 -31.83 16.60 -0.68
CA THR A 477 -31.92 15.56 0.36
C THR A 477 -32.24 16.15 1.74
N SER A 478 -32.41 15.28 2.74
CA SER A 478 -32.47 15.66 4.17
C SER A 478 -31.08 15.71 4.84
N GLY A 479 -29.99 15.47 4.11
CA GLY A 479 -28.63 15.43 4.65
C GLY A 479 -27.68 14.51 3.88
N CYS A 480 -28.22 13.62 3.05
CA CYS A 480 -27.48 12.77 2.11
C CYS A 480 -26.83 13.55 0.96
N THR A 481 -25.97 12.87 0.22
CA THR A 481 -25.52 13.31 -1.12
C THR A 481 -26.22 12.43 -2.16
N ALA A 482 -26.75 13.01 -3.23
CA ALA A 482 -27.50 12.24 -4.22
C ALA A 482 -27.20 12.66 -5.66
N MET A 483 -27.24 11.69 -6.58
CA MET A 483 -26.86 11.89 -7.99
C MET A 483 -27.64 10.95 -8.91
N ALA A 484 -27.42 11.07 -10.22
CA ALA A 484 -28.02 10.15 -11.19
C ALA A 484 -27.58 8.70 -10.93
N GLU A 485 -28.49 7.74 -11.16
CA GLU A 485 -28.22 6.31 -10.95
C GLU A 485 -27.00 5.84 -11.74
N GLU A 486 -26.84 6.29 -12.98
CA GLU A 486 -25.67 5.97 -13.81
C GLU A 486 -24.35 6.40 -13.17
N ASN A 487 -24.31 7.57 -12.52
CA ASN A 487 -23.10 8.09 -11.89
C ASN A 487 -22.84 7.38 -10.56
N LEU A 488 -23.89 7.11 -9.78
CA LEU A 488 -23.76 6.32 -8.57
C LEU A 488 -23.23 4.91 -8.88
N LEU A 489 -23.74 4.26 -9.93
CA LEU A 489 -23.28 2.92 -10.33
C LEU A 489 -21.81 2.93 -10.82
N LYS A 490 -21.37 3.99 -11.52
CA LYS A 490 -19.94 4.17 -11.85
C LYS A 490 -19.08 4.22 -10.58
N ILE A 491 -19.48 5.03 -9.60
CA ILE A 491 -18.77 5.13 -8.31
C ILE A 491 -18.76 3.77 -7.60
N ILE A 492 -19.93 3.12 -7.46
CA ILE A 492 -20.08 1.83 -6.76
C ILE A 492 -19.15 0.74 -7.34
N ASN A 493 -18.97 0.72 -8.67
CA ASN A 493 -18.09 -0.24 -9.36
C ASN A 493 -16.60 0.14 -9.30
N TRP A 494 -16.31 1.44 -9.15
CA TRP A 494 -14.96 1.98 -9.11
C TRP A 494 -14.32 1.87 -7.73
N LEU A 495 -15.08 2.11 -6.66
CA LEU A 495 -14.55 2.11 -5.29
C LEU A 495 -14.02 0.72 -4.89
N GLU A 496 -12.83 0.72 -4.30
CA GLU A 496 -12.09 -0.47 -3.91
C GLU A 496 -11.65 -0.38 -2.44
N PRO A 497 -12.06 -1.30 -1.55
CA PRO A 497 -11.75 -1.20 -0.12
C PRO A 497 -10.26 -1.04 0.20
N LEU A 498 -9.40 -1.72 -0.58
CA LEU A 498 -7.94 -1.70 -0.38
C LEU A 498 -7.31 -0.33 -0.71
N LYS A 499 -8.02 0.53 -1.45
CA LYS A 499 -7.59 1.90 -1.76
C LYS A 499 -8.06 2.93 -0.72
N ASN A 500 -8.65 2.48 0.40
CA ASN A 500 -9.16 3.31 1.50
C ASN A 500 -10.00 4.50 1.01
N PRO A 501 -11.08 4.28 0.25
CA PRO A 501 -11.81 5.35 -0.41
C PRO A 501 -12.45 6.33 0.58
N LEU A 502 -12.31 7.63 0.28
CA LEU A 502 -12.86 8.73 1.08
C LEU A 502 -13.83 9.58 0.27
N LEU A 503 -14.91 10.01 0.91
CA LEU A 503 -15.70 11.17 0.50
C LEU A 503 -15.11 12.41 1.18
N ILE A 504 -14.81 13.43 0.39
CA ILE A 504 -14.46 14.76 0.86
C ILE A 504 -15.55 15.70 0.40
N GLN A 505 -16.27 16.36 1.32
CA GLN A 505 -17.36 17.24 0.90
C GLN A 505 -17.40 18.56 1.64
N TYR A 506 -17.42 19.66 0.87
CA TYR A 506 -17.27 21.03 1.36
C TYR A 506 -18.00 22.03 0.46
N PRO A 507 -18.39 23.19 1.00
CA PRO A 507 -18.54 24.40 0.17
C PRO A 507 -17.20 24.75 -0.47
N ILE A 508 -17.19 25.10 -1.76
CA ILE A 508 -15.95 25.35 -2.52
C ILE A 508 -15.07 26.41 -1.86
N LYS A 509 -15.66 27.48 -1.30
CA LYS A 509 -14.93 28.53 -0.59
C LYS A 509 -14.24 28.04 0.68
N ASP A 510 -14.80 27.03 1.33
CA ASP A 510 -14.24 26.46 2.55
C ASP A 510 -13.13 25.48 2.18
N PHE A 511 -13.35 24.62 1.18
CA PHE A 511 -12.34 23.71 0.64
C PHE A 511 -11.05 24.45 0.25
N LEU A 512 -11.18 25.56 -0.48
CA LEU A 512 -10.04 26.36 -0.93
C LEU A 512 -9.26 27.03 0.22
N LYS A 513 -9.83 27.17 1.43
CA LYS A 513 -9.16 27.77 2.59
C LYS A 513 -8.39 26.77 3.45
N ILE A 514 -8.66 25.47 3.32
CA ILE A 514 -7.99 24.43 4.12
C ILE A 514 -6.48 24.51 3.83
N ASN A 515 -5.63 24.71 4.84
CA ASN A 515 -4.16 24.83 4.69
C ASN A 515 -3.63 26.14 4.05
N ASN A 516 -4.41 27.23 4.10
CA ASN A 516 -3.91 28.61 3.99
C ASN A 516 -3.63 29.25 5.37
N LEU A 517 -3.21 28.46 6.36
CA LEU A 517 -2.89 28.92 7.72
C LEU A 517 -1.46 28.55 8.10
#